data_AF-A0AAD3R832-F1
#
_entry.id   AF-A0AAD3R832-F1
#
_cell.length_a   1.000
_cell.length_b   1.000
_cell.length_c   1.000
_cell.angle_alpha   90.00
_cell.angle_beta   90.00
_cell.angle_gamma   90.00
#
_symmetry.space_group_name_H-M   'P 1'
#
loop_
_entity.id
_entity.type
_entity.pdbx_description
1 polymer ?
#
loop_
_entity_poly.entity_id
_entity_poly.type
_entity_poly.pdbx_seq_one_letter_code
_entity_poly.pdbx_strand_id
1 'polypeptide(L)'
;MSQTSKATIAVIIHTDSNTVLGQNDTGFSCDGSANTFRVMFKEPVEILPNVNYTACATLKGPDSHYGTKGMRKVTHESSSTGTKTCFTFCYAAGNNNGTSVEDGQIPEVIFYT
;
A
#
# COMPACT_ATOMS: atom_id res chain seq x y z
N MET A 1 18.50 -17.07 1.71
CA MET A 1 17.73 -17.84 0.70
C MET A 1 16.67 -16.90 0.15
N SER A 2 16.52 -16.80 -1.17
CA SER A 2 15.45 -15.99 -1.75
C SER A 2 14.11 -16.68 -1.49
N GLN A 3 13.10 -15.91 -1.08
CA GLN A 3 11.74 -16.39 -0.86
C GLN A 3 10.84 -15.73 -1.90
N THR A 4 10.03 -16.53 -2.59
CA THR A 4 9.08 -16.03 -3.59
C THR A 4 7.67 -16.07 -3.01
N SER A 5 6.98 -14.95 -3.08
CA SER A 5 5.60 -14.80 -2.59
C SER A 5 4.69 -14.34 -3.72
N LYS A 6 3.44 -14.82 -3.70
CA LYS A 6 2.38 -14.27 -4.55
C LYS A 6 1.72 -13.09 -3.84
N ALA A 7 1.37 -12.07 -4.60
CA ALA A 7 0.71 -10.88 -4.10
C ALA A 7 -0.42 -10.48 -5.06
N THR A 8 -1.62 -10.31 -4.54
CA THR A 8 -2.69 -9.59 -5.23
C THR A 8 -2.77 -8.20 -4.63
N ILE A 9 -2.57 -7.16 -5.42
CA ILE A 9 -2.76 -5.76 -4.98
C ILE A 9 -4.00 -5.16 -5.63
N ALA A 10 -4.72 -4.32 -4.89
CA ALA A 10 -5.86 -3.59 -5.40
C ALA A 10 -5.98 -2.20 -4.74
N VAL A 11 -6.53 -1.23 -5.49
CA VAL A 11 -7.02 0.06 -4.96
C VAL A 11 -8.50 0.15 -5.24
N ILE A 12 -9.27 0.48 -4.21
CA ILE A 12 -10.73 0.55 -4.25
C ILE A 12 -11.16 1.97 -3.91
N ILE A 13 -12.01 2.58 -4.73
CA ILE A 13 -12.59 3.89 -4.47
C ILE A 13 -13.82 3.76 -3.60
N HIS A 14 -13.91 4.60 -2.56
CA HIS A 14 -15.00 4.59 -1.58
C HIS A 14 -15.24 3.20 -0.97
N THR A 15 -14.80 3.02 0.28
CA THR A 15 -14.98 1.79 1.06
C THR A 15 -16.40 1.21 0.99
N ASP A 16 -17.42 2.08 0.83
CA ASP A 16 -18.82 1.67 0.72
C ASP A 16 -19.23 1.21 -0.70
N SER A 17 -18.63 1.76 -1.76
CA SER A 17 -18.98 1.40 -3.14
C SER A 17 -18.32 0.11 -3.60
N ASN A 18 -17.21 -0.29 -2.96
CA ASN A 18 -16.39 -1.45 -3.32
C ASN A 18 -15.96 -1.49 -4.80
N THR A 19 -15.90 -0.34 -5.46
CA THR A 19 -15.48 -0.26 -6.87
C THR A 19 -13.96 -0.33 -6.96
N VAL A 20 -13.45 -1.39 -7.59
CA VAL A 20 -12.01 -1.57 -7.83
C VAL A 20 -11.55 -0.64 -8.95
N LEU A 21 -10.61 0.26 -8.65
CA LEU A 21 -10.00 1.16 -9.65
C LEU A 21 -8.78 0.57 -10.34
N GLY A 22 -8.06 -0.29 -9.63
CA GLY A 22 -6.91 -0.98 -10.17
C GLY A 22 -6.63 -2.24 -9.37
N GLN A 23 -6.24 -3.31 -10.07
CA GLN A 23 -5.87 -4.58 -9.48
C GLN A 23 -4.75 -5.23 -10.27
N ASN A 24 -3.88 -5.95 -9.59
CA ASN A 24 -2.90 -6.82 -10.23
C ASN A 24 -2.64 -8.07 -9.39
N ASP A 25 -2.78 -9.24 -10.02
CA ASP A 25 -2.32 -10.52 -9.47
C ASP A 25 -0.88 -10.75 -9.94
N THR A 26 0.05 -10.69 -9.00
CA THR A 26 1.49 -10.66 -9.26
C THR A 26 2.27 -11.51 -8.24
N GLY A 27 3.59 -11.43 -8.30
CA GLY A 27 4.48 -12.01 -7.31
C GLY A 27 5.73 -11.16 -7.17
N PHE A 28 6.44 -11.37 -6.07
CA PHE A 28 7.73 -10.75 -5.81
C PHE A 28 8.66 -11.76 -5.15
N SER A 29 9.96 -11.49 -5.24
CA SER A 29 10.98 -12.23 -4.50
C SER A 29 11.64 -11.30 -3.49
N CYS A 30 11.90 -11.82 -2.30
CA CYS A 30 12.66 -11.14 -1.28
C CYS A 30 13.91 -11.94 -0.90
N ASP A 31 14.87 -11.27 -0.27
CA ASP A 31 16.13 -11.86 0.20
C ASP A 31 16.10 -12.24 1.69
N GLY A 32 14.96 -12.00 2.37
CA GLY A 32 14.77 -12.21 3.81
C GLY A 32 15.15 -11.01 4.68
N SER A 33 15.66 -9.92 4.10
CA SER A 33 15.89 -8.67 4.81
C SER A 33 14.59 -7.97 5.21
N ALA A 34 14.70 -6.97 6.10
CA ALA A 34 13.59 -6.11 6.50
C ALA A 34 13.32 -4.96 5.50
N ASN A 35 13.87 -5.03 4.28
CA ASN A 35 13.64 -4.04 3.24
C ASN A 35 12.21 -4.13 2.70
N THR A 36 11.76 -3.06 2.04
CA THR A 36 10.50 -3.03 1.30
C THR A 36 10.69 -3.62 -0.11
N PHE A 37 9.69 -4.36 -0.59
CA PHE A 37 9.72 -4.99 -1.92
C PHE A 37 8.54 -4.49 -2.74
N ARG A 38 8.82 -3.92 -3.91
CA ARG A 38 7.82 -3.22 -4.72
C ARG A 38 6.97 -4.20 -5.51
N VAL A 39 5.67 -3.96 -5.51
CA VAL A 39 4.68 -4.58 -6.40
C VAL A 39 3.88 -3.46 -7.05
N MET A 40 3.74 -3.53 -8.37
CA MET A 40 3.16 -2.43 -9.17
C MET A 40 1.82 -2.85 -9.77
N PHE A 41 0.91 -1.89 -9.91
CA PHE A 41 -0.23 -2.03 -10.80
C PHE A 41 0.24 -2.18 -12.25
N LYS A 42 -0.62 -2.73 -13.12
CA LYS A 42 -0.32 -2.82 -14.55
C LYS A 42 -0.15 -1.44 -15.19
N GLU A 43 -0.93 -0.48 -14.70
CA GLU A 43 -0.92 0.92 -15.11
C GLU A 43 -1.12 1.80 -13.86
N PRO A 44 -0.67 3.07 -13.88
CA PRO A 44 -0.94 4.00 -12.79
C PRO A 44 -2.45 4.19 -12.58
N VAL A 45 -2.87 4.26 -11.31
CA VAL A 45 -4.27 4.54 -10.93
C VAL A 45 -4.36 6.00 -10.51
N GLU A 46 -5.29 6.76 -11.11
CA GLU A 46 -5.52 8.15 -10.73
C GLU A 46 -6.16 8.25 -9.34
N ILE A 47 -5.57 9.09 -8.49
CA ILE A 47 -6.03 9.35 -7.12
C ILE A 47 -6.39 10.83 -7.02
N LEU A 48 -7.66 11.10 -6.72
CA LEU A 48 -8.18 12.45 -6.61
C LEU A 48 -7.93 13.00 -5.18
N PRO A 49 -7.63 14.31 -5.04
CA PRO A 49 -7.49 14.92 -3.74
C PRO A 49 -8.74 14.78 -2.88
N ASN A 50 -8.57 14.50 -1.59
CA ASN A 50 -9.64 14.44 -0.59
C ASN A 50 -10.72 13.37 -0.85
N VAL A 51 -10.40 12.33 -1.63
CA VAL A 51 -11.25 11.15 -1.79
C VAL A 51 -10.67 9.99 -0.97
N ASN A 52 -11.55 9.19 -0.36
CA ASN A 52 -11.13 8.03 0.42
C ASN A 52 -10.95 6.80 -0.48
N TYR A 53 -9.80 6.14 -0.31
CA TYR A 53 -9.43 4.93 -1.02
C TYR A 53 -9.05 3.85 -0.02
N THR A 54 -9.28 2.59 -0.39
CA THR A 54 -8.75 1.43 0.34
C THR A 54 -7.64 0.79 -0.49
N ALA A 55 -6.45 0.70 0.08
CA ALA A 55 -5.33 -0.06 -0.47
C ALA A 55 -5.38 -1.50 0.08
N CYS A 56 -5.35 -2.48 -0.80
CA CYS A 56 -5.42 -3.89 -0.46
C CYS A 56 -4.19 -4.63 -0.98
N ALA A 57 -3.64 -5.52 -0.16
CA ALA A 57 -2.64 -6.49 -0.58
C ALA A 57 -2.95 -7.86 0.06
N THR A 58 -3.17 -8.89 -0.76
CA THR A 58 -3.31 -10.27 -0.30
C THR A 58 -2.04 -11.04 -0.63
N LEU A 59 -1.34 -11.48 0.40
CA LEU A 59 -0.05 -12.15 0.28
C LEU A 59 -0.21 -13.65 0.52
N LYS A 60 0.45 -14.47 -0.30
CA LYS A 60 0.59 -15.90 -0.08
C LYS A 60 2.07 -16.27 -0.14
N GLY A 61 2.61 -16.66 1.01
CA GLY A 61 4.01 -16.96 1.22
C GLY A 61 4.28 -17.32 2.68
N PRO A 62 5.56 -17.47 3.06
CA PRO A 62 5.99 -17.62 4.46
C PRO A 62 5.77 -16.33 5.26
N ASP A 63 6.02 -16.41 6.58
CA ASP A 63 5.96 -15.25 7.47
C ASP A 63 6.89 -14.11 7.00
N SER A 64 6.42 -12.88 7.19
CA SER A 64 7.11 -11.67 6.74
C SER A 64 7.35 -10.68 7.89
N HIS A 65 8.34 -9.81 7.71
CA HIS A 65 8.46 -8.60 8.54
C HIS A 65 7.21 -7.71 8.40
N TYR A 66 6.95 -6.88 9.41
CA TYR A 66 5.84 -5.93 9.43
C TYR A 66 6.28 -4.58 10.02
N GLY A 67 5.59 -3.51 9.65
CA GLY A 67 5.84 -2.17 10.17
C GLY A 67 5.21 -1.96 11.55
N THR A 68 5.78 -1.05 12.34
CA THR A 68 5.24 -0.60 13.62
C THR A 68 5.38 0.91 13.74
N LYS A 69 4.67 1.53 14.69
CA LYS A 69 4.70 2.99 14.94
C LYS A 69 4.30 3.82 13.71
N GLY A 70 3.33 3.33 12.95
CA GLY A 70 2.80 4.02 11.78
C GLY A 70 2.20 5.39 12.11
N MET A 71 2.18 6.26 11.10
CA MET A 71 1.76 7.65 11.23
C MET A 71 0.43 7.87 10.52
N ARG A 72 -0.52 8.54 11.19
CA ARG A 72 -1.81 8.94 10.59
C ARG A 72 -1.67 9.92 9.43
N LYS A 73 -0.60 10.71 9.41
CA LYS A 73 -0.37 11.74 8.41
C LYS A 73 1.09 11.75 7.99
N VAL A 74 1.35 11.66 6.69
CA VAL A 74 2.69 11.71 6.11
C VAL A 74 2.69 12.71 4.96
N THR A 75 3.62 13.66 4.99
CA THR A 75 3.78 14.66 3.93
C THR A 75 5.03 14.36 3.13
N HIS A 76 4.87 14.15 1.83
CA HIS A 76 5.96 14.17 0.87
C HIS A 76 6.12 15.58 0.32
N GLU A 77 7.36 16.07 0.23
CA GLU A 77 7.70 17.33 -0.41
C GLU A 77 8.60 17.06 -1.61
N SER A 78 8.15 17.46 -2.79
CA SER A 78 8.92 17.31 -4.02
C SER A 78 10.16 18.20 -3.96
N SER A 79 11.34 17.60 -4.10
CA SER A 79 12.61 18.33 -4.07
C SER A 79 12.79 19.28 -5.26
N SER A 80 12.11 19.04 -6.37
CA SER A 80 12.22 19.87 -7.58
C SER A 80 11.24 21.04 -7.60
N THR A 81 10.04 20.88 -7.04
CA THR A 81 8.98 21.91 -7.11
C THR A 81 8.60 22.51 -5.76
N GLY A 82 9.02 21.90 -4.64
CA GLY A 82 8.54 22.26 -3.30
C GLY A 82 7.07 21.89 -3.04
N THR A 83 6.42 21.21 -3.98
CA THR A 83 5.02 20.80 -3.84
C THR A 83 4.89 19.78 -2.71
N LYS A 84 3.94 20.03 -1.80
CA LYS A 84 3.64 19.14 -0.67
C LYS A 84 2.43 18.28 -0.97
N THR A 85 2.62 16.96 -1.00
CA THR A 85 1.58 15.95 -1.11
C THR A 85 1.38 15.29 0.25
N CYS A 86 0.18 15.41 0.82
CA CYS A 86 -0.12 14.88 2.13
C CYS A 86 -1.01 13.64 2.03
N PHE A 87 -0.57 12.54 2.64
CA PHE A 87 -1.33 11.32 2.81
C PHE A 87 -1.89 11.26 4.23
N THR A 88 -3.17 10.90 4.35
CA THR A 88 -3.82 10.60 5.63
C THR A 88 -4.23 9.14 5.62
N PHE A 89 -3.78 8.37 6.61
CA PHE A 89 -4.07 6.95 6.75
C PHE A 89 -5.16 6.74 7.80
N CYS A 90 -6.17 5.97 7.40
CA CYS A 90 -7.34 5.64 8.22
C CYS A 90 -7.44 4.12 8.38
N TYR A 91 -8.03 3.68 9.50
CA TYR A 91 -8.25 2.27 9.75
C TYR A 91 -9.32 1.71 8.80
N ALA A 92 -8.97 0.67 8.04
CA ALA A 92 -9.92 -0.10 7.25
C ALA A 92 -10.57 -1.18 8.13
N ALA A 93 -11.81 -0.97 8.54
CA ALA A 93 -12.52 -1.91 9.41
C ALA A 93 -12.83 -3.23 8.67
N GLY A 94 -12.69 -4.36 9.38
CA GLY A 94 -13.07 -5.68 8.88
C GLY A 94 -11.86 -6.53 8.45
N ASN A 95 -11.86 -6.98 7.19
CA ASN A 95 -10.91 -7.97 6.68
C ASN A 95 -9.55 -7.35 6.32
N ASN A 96 -8.76 -6.99 7.33
CA ASN A 96 -7.47 -6.31 7.18
C ASN A 96 -6.25 -7.14 7.61
N ASN A 97 -6.48 -8.41 8.00
CA ASN A 97 -5.43 -9.32 8.49
C ASN A 97 -4.55 -8.71 9.60
N GLY A 98 -5.13 -7.89 10.47
CA GLY A 98 -4.42 -7.24 11.57
C GLY A 98 -3.64 -5.99 11.20
N THR A 99 -3.64 -5.55 9.94
CA THR A 99 -3.04 -4.26 9.55
C THR A 99 -3.91 -3.10 10.04
N SER A 100 -3.27 -2.16 10.74
CA SER A 100 -3.86 -0.94 11.29
C SER A 100 -3.11 0.29 10.77
N VAL A 101 -3.41 1.48 11.31
CA VAL A 101 -2.60 2.67 11.01
C VAL A 101 -1.24 2.60 11.70
N GLU A 102 -1.17 1.89 12.81
CA GLU A 102 -0.01 1.83 13.68
C GLU A 102 0.92 0.66 13.34
N ASP A 103 0.40 -0.48 12.87
CA ASP A 103 1.17 -1.71 12.68
C ASP A 103 0.67 -2.52 11.48
N GLY A 104 1.55 -3.28 10.82
CA GLY A 104 1.17 -4.27 9.80
C GLY A 104 1.86 -4.11 8.46
N GLN A 105 1.12 -4.38 7.38
CA GLN A 105 1.62 -4.43 6.00
C GLN A 105 1.33 -3.15 5.21
N ILE A 106 1.81 -3.11 3.95
CA ILE A 106 1.71 -1.98 3.01
C ILE A 106 2.49 -0.74 3.52
N PRO A 107 3.82 -0.86 3.68
CA PRO A 107 4.64 0.20 4.28
C PRO A 107 4.85 1.43 3.37
N GLU A 108 4.64 1.30 2.06
CA GLU A 108 4.94 2.35 1.07
C GLU A 108 3.82 2.51 0.04
N VAL A 109 3.60 3.75 -0.39
CA VAL A 109 2.83 4.10 -1.59
C VAL A 109 3.79 4.67 -2.62
N ILE A 110 3.78 4.11 -3.83
CA ILE A 110 4.60 4.57 -4.96
C ILE A 110 3.70 5.38 -5.88
N PHE A 111 4.03 6.65 -6.10
CA PHE A 111 3.17 7.58 -6.82
C PHE A 111 3.97 8.59 -7.66
N TYR A 112 3.25 9.30 -8.52
CA TYR A 112 3.74 10.45 -9.29
C TYR A 112 3.01 11.73 -8.83
N THR A 113 3.65 12.89 -9.02
CA THR A 113 3.11 14.22 -8.72
C THR A 113 3.20 15.13 -9.92
#